data_AF-A0A2V8P2K7-F1
#
_entry.id   AF-A0A2V8P2K7-F1
#
_cell.length_a   1.000
_cell.length_b   1.000
_cell.length_c   1.000
_cell.angle_alpha   90.00
_cell.angle_beta   90.00
_cell.angle_gamma   90.00
#
_symmetry.space_group_name_H-M   'P 1'
#
loop_
_entity.id
_entity.type
_entity.pdbx_description
1 polymer ?
#
loop_
_entity_poly.entity_id
_entity_poly.type
_entity_poly.pdbx_seq_one_letter_code
_entity_poly.pdbx_strand_id
1 'polypeptide(L)' 'MDEPRQKEHVRGVGKKEQRQYEHIKEAAKQEGRYGGRAEEVAARTVLKHHKERGHHKGH' A
#
# COMPACT_ATOMS: atom_id res chain seq x y z
N MET A 1 -22.88 8.90 -9.41
CA MET A 1 -21.87 7.99 -9.98
C MET A 1 -20.99 7.57 -8.83
N ASP A 2 -21.22 6.40 -8.26
CA ASP A 2 -20.34 5.84 -7.22
C ASP A 2 -19.01 5.47 -7.86
N GLU A 3 -18.02 6.35 -7.73
CA GLU A 3 -16.61 6.01 -8.00
C GLU A 3 -16.31 4.69 -7.27
N PRO A 4 -15.73 3.68 -7.92
CA PRO A 4 -15.45 2.41 -7.27
C PRO A 4 -14.55 2.70 -6.07
N ARG A 5 -15.12 2.53 -4.87
CA ARG A 5 -14.42 2.64 -3.59
C ARG A 5 -13.07 1.96 -3.75
N GLN A 6 -12.01 2.76 -3.88
CA GLN A 6 -10.64 2.27 -4.03
C GLN A 6 -10.44 1.27 -2.90
N LYS A 7 -10.26 -0.01 -3.24
CA LYS A 7 -10.18 -1.08 -2.25
C LYS A 7 -9.08 -0.70 -1.26
N GLU A 8 -9.46 -0.39 -0.03
CA GLU A 8 -8.52 -0.04 1.03
C GLU A 8 -7.68 -1.27 1.35
N HIS A 9 -6.52 -1.40 0.70
CA HIS A 9 -5.60 -2.51 0.91
C HIS A 9 -4.93 -2.43 2.29
N VAL A 10 -4.70 -1.22 2.78
CA VAL A 10 -4.13 -0.93 4.09
C VAL A 10 -5.03 0.07 4.79
N ARG A 11 -5.48 -0.24 6.01
CA ARG A 11 -6.39 0.63 6.76
C ARG A 11 -5.66 1.83 7.34
N GLY A 12 -6.29 3.00 7.27
CA GLY A 12 -5.80 4.21 7.93
C GLY A 12 -4.65 4.93 7.22
N VAL A 13 -4.38 4.58 5.96
CA VAL A 13 -3.43 5.29 5.10
C VAL A 13 -4.17 6.06 4.02
N GLY A 14 -3.57 7.14 3.51
CA GLY A 14 -4.17 7.98 2.47
C GLY A 14 -4.21 7.33 1.08
N LYS A 15 -4.83 8.03 0.13
CA LYS A 15 -4.90 7.60 -1.29
C LYS A 15 -3.51 7.42 -1.92
N LYS A 16 -2.51 8.19 -1.49
CA LYS A 16 -1.14 8.11 -2.01
C LYS A 16 -0.47 6.81 -1.59
N GLU A 17 -0.64 6.44 -0.33
CA GLU A 17 -0.10 5.21 0.25
C GLU A 17 -0.76 3.96 -0.33
N GLN A 18 -2.05 4.03 -0.67
CA GLN A 18 -2.72 2.94 -1.38
C GLN A 18 -2.13 2.72 -2.78
N ARG A 19 -1.82 3.78 -3.53
CA ARG A 19 -1.11 3.66 -4.81
C ARG A 19 0.31 3.09 -4.63
N GLN A 20 0.98 3.47 -3.55
CA GLN A 20 2.31 2.96 -3.23
C GLN A 20 2.27 1.45 -2.94
N TYR A 21 1.24 0.97 -2.23
CA TYR A 21 1.01 -0.44 -2.00
C TYR A 21 0.89 -1.21 -3.32
N GLU A 22 0.03 -0.76 -4.23
CA GLU A 22 -0.17 -1.42 -5.52
C GLU A 22 1.13 -1.46 -6.33
N HIS A 23 1.89 -0.36 -6.33
CA HIS A 23 3.16 -0.31 -7.04
C HIS A 23 4.19 -1.30 -6.50
N ILE A 24 4.33 -1.40 -5.18
CA ILE A 24 5.28 -2.34 -4.55
C ILE A 24 4.82 -3.79 -4.78
N LYS A 25 3.51 -4.05 -4.68
CA LYS A 25 2.94 -5.38 -4.90
C LYS A 25 3.20 -5.85 -6.33
N GLU A 26 2.91 -5.01 -7.32
CA GLU A 26 3.09 -5.35 -8.72
C GLU A 26 4.57 -5.45 -9.09
N ALA A 27 5.44 -4.57 -8.57
CA ALA A 27 6.89 -4.68 -8.76
C ALA A 27 7.45 -5.99 -8.17
N ALA A 28 7.05 -6.36 -6.96
CA ALA A 28 7.46 -7.61 -6.33
C ALA A 28 7.01 -8.85 -7.13
N LYS A 29 5.77 -8.83 -7.64
CA LYS A 29 5.26 -9.90 -8.51
C LYS A 29 5.99 -9.98 -9.83
N GLN A 30 6.26 -8.84 -10.47
CA GLN A 30 6.96 -8.77 -11.75
C GLN A 30 8.40 -9.27 -11.64
N GLU A 31 9.09 -8.95 -10.55
CA GLU A 31 10.43 -9.49 -10.26
C GLU A 31 10.40 -10.96 -9.80
N GLY A 32 9.22 -11.55 -9.58
CA GLY A 32 9.09 -12.88 -9.00
C GLY A 32 9.62 -12.97 -7.55
N ARG A 33 9.80 -11.83 -6.87
CA ARG A 33 10.32 -11.77 -5.51
C ARG A 33 9.19 -11.96 -4.50
N TYR A 34 9.53 -12.61 -3.39
CA TYR A 34 8.66 -12.79 -2.22
C TYR A 34 7.43 -13.69 -2.42
N GLY A 35 7.07 -14.05 -3.66
CA GLY A 35 5.96 -14.98 -3.96
C GLY A 35 4.66 -14.56 -3.28
N GLY A 36 4.07 -15.45 -2.48
CA GLY A 36 2.88 -15.14 -1.69
C GLY A 36 3.04 -14.03 -0.65
N ARG A 37 4.28 -13.64 -0.31
CA ARG A 37 4.57 -12.55 0.64
C ARG A 37 4.61 -11.16 0.00
N ALA A 38 4.46 -11.04 -1.32
CA ALA A 38 4.46 -9.74 -2.01
C ALA A 38 3.44 -8.76 -1.40
N GLU A 39 2.28 -9.28 -0.99
CA GLU A 39 1.21 -8.51 -0.38
C GLU A 39 1.57 -7.98 1.02
N GLU A 40 2.17 -8.84 1.85
CA GLU A 40 2.64 -8.49 3.19
C GLU A 40 3.79 -7.46 3.13
N VAL A 41 4.74 -7.66 2.21
CA VAL A 41 5.88 -6.74 2.02
C VAL A 41 5.38 -5.36 1.59
N ALA A 42 4.42 -5.30 0.67
CA ALA A 42 3.80 -4.04 0.25
C ALA A 42 3.11 -3.34 1.43
N ALA A 43 2.28 -4.06 2.19
CA ALA A 43 1.59 -3.50 3.37
C ALA A 43 2.58 -2.96 4.40
N ARG A 44 3.62 -3.74 4.72
CA ARG A 44 4.62 -3.40 5.75
C ARG A 44 5.47 -2.20 5.34
N THR A 45 5.81 -2.10 4.06
CA THR A 45 6.57 -0.97 3.51
C THR A 45 5.74 0.31 3.59
N VAL A 46 4.47 0.24 3.20
CA VAL A 46 3.57 1.39 3.26
C VAL A 46 3.32 1.84 4.69
N LEU A 47 3.06 0.92 5.61
CA LEU A 47 2.88 1.24 7.03
C LEU A 47 4.14 1.85 7.65
N LYS A 48 5.33 1.35 7.29
CA LYS A 48 6.61 1.92 7.74
C LYS A 48 6.74 3.37 7.25
N HIS A 49 6.55 3.58 5.96
CA HIS A 49 6.67 4.90 5.34
C HIS A 49 5.63 5.91 5.86
N HIS A 50 4.41 5.44 6.12
CA HIS A 50 3.35 6.25 6.73
C HIS A 50 3.73 6.69 8.16
N LYS A 51 4.29 5.79 8.97
CA LYS A 51 4.81 6.11 10.32
C LYS A 51 6.00 7.06 10.27
N GLU A 52 6.98 6.81 9.39
CA GLU A 52 8.20 7.62 9.26
C GLU A 52 7.90 9.06 8.85
N ARG A 53 6.92 9.27 7.97
CA ARG A 53 6.52 10.61 7.54
C ARG A 53 5.67 11.36 8.57
N GLY A 54 5.34 10.74 9.70
CA GLY A 54 4.47 11.34 10.70
C GLY A 54 3.09 11.69 10.15
N HIS A 55 2.64 11.01 9.09
CA HIS A 55 1.32 11.25 8.53
C HIS A 55 0.29 10.79 9.57
N HIS A 56 -0.37 11.74 10.23
CA HIS A 56 -1.58 11.45 10.99
C HIS A 56 -2.64 10.97 10.00
N LYS A 57 -3.43 9.97 10.42
CA LYS A 57 -4.49 9.33 9.63
C LYS A 57 -5.35 10.38 8.91
N GLY A 58 -5.12 10.56 7.60
CA GLY A 58 -5.91 11.40 6.69
C GLY A 58 -6.29 12.80 7.20
N HIS A 59 -5.38 13.77 7.08
CA HIS A 59 -5.73 15.20 7.14
C HIS A 59 -5.36 15.90 5.83
#